data_AF-A0A5A9NZE1-F1
#
_entry.id   AF-A0A5A9NZE1-F1
#
_cell.length_a   1.000
_cell.length_b   1.000
_cell.length_c   1.000
_cell.angle_alpha   90.00
_cell.angle_beta   90.00
_cell.angle_gamma   90.00
#
_symmetry.space_group_name_H-M   'P 1'
#
loop_
_entity.id
_entity.type
_entity.pdbx_description
1 polymer ?
#
loop_
_entity_poly.entity_id
_entity_poly.type
_entity_poly.pdbx_seq_one_letter_code
_entity_poly.pdbx_strand_id
1 'polypeptide(L)'
;MGSNEYLSAIWAVGQIIQDYDTDKMFPALGFGAQLQPDWKVSHEFAINFNPTNPFCSGVEGIVQAYSNCLPHIRFYGPTNFAPIINHVARFATQALQQDTAAQYFTLLIITDGVISDMDETRHAIVQAAKLPMSIIIIGVGNADFSAMEFLDGDSSALRSYTGEEAVRDIVQFVPFRDFRNAPKETLAKSVLAELPQQVTQYFKQRNLSPSNTKPE
;
A
#
# COMPACT_ATOMS: atom_id res chain seq x y z
N MET A 1 13.67 5.69 -24.42
CA MET A 1 12.44 4.98 -24.00
C MET A 1 12.37 5.14 -22.49
N GLY A 2 11.39 5.88 -21.96
CA GLY A 2 11.31 6.15 -20.53
C GLY A 2 11.15 4.85 -19.74
N SER A 3 11.91 4.68 -18.68
CA SER A 3 11.76 3.52 -17.78
C SER A 3 10.34 3.50 -17.22
N ASN A 4 9.72 2.33 -17.15
CA ASN A 4 8.46 2.18 -16.44
C ASN A 4 8.75 2.32 -14.93
N GLU A 5 8.41 3.48 -14.37
CA GLU A 5 8.66 3.79 -12.96
C GLU A 5 7.82 2.94 -12.01
N TYR A 6 6.63 2.48 -12.42
CA TYR A 6 5.85 1.51 -11.64
C TYR A 6 6.63 0.20 -11.48
N LEU A 7 7.18 -0.36 -12.57
CA LEU A 7 8.01 -1.56 -12.50
C LEU A 7 9.25 -1.35 -11.64
N SER A 8 9.88 -0.18 -11.76
CA SER A 8 11.08 0.17 -10.99
C SER A 8 10.77 0.25 -9.50
N ALA A 9 9.63 0.85 -9.13
CA ALA A 9 9.14 0.93 -7.76
C ALA A 9 8.75 -0.44 -7.20
N ILE A 10 8.02 -1.27 -7.96
CA ILE A 10 7.68 -2.65 -7.58
C ILE A 10 8.94 -3.46 -7.27
N TRP A 11 9.93 -3.41 -8.16
CA TRP A 11 11.20 -4.11 -7.96
C TRP A 11 11.95 -3.60 -6.74
N ALA A 12 12.10 -2.28 -6.61
CA ALA A 12 12.91 -1.72 -5.56
C ALA A 12 12.30 -1.97 -4.17
N VAL A 13 10.99 -1.76 -4.02
CA VAL A 13 10.29 -1.91 -2.74
C VAL A 13 10.00 -3.38 -2.44
N GLY A 14 9.47 -4.11 -3.42
CA GLY A 14 9.08 -5.51 -3.25
C GLY A 14 10.25 -6.39 -2.85
N GLN A 15 11.45 -6.13 -3.40
CA GLN A 15 12.63 -6.94 -3.08
C GLN A 15 13.04 -6.88 -1.61
N ILE A 16 12.66 -5.82 -0.90
CA ILE A 16 12.98 -5.64 0.51
C ILE A 16 11.82 -6.13 1.39
N ILE A 17 10.59 -5.77 1.04
CA ILE A 17 9.42 -6.12 1.85
C ILE A 17 9.15 -7.63 1.82
N GLN A 18 9.49 -8.32 0.72
CA GLN A 18 9.24 -9.76 0.61
C GLN A 18 9.95 -10.62 1.67
N ASP A 19 11.01 -10.13 2.30
CA ASP A 19 11.72 -10.88 3.33
C ASP A 19 11.01 -10.83 4.70
N TYR A 20 9.99 -9.97 4.82
CA TYR A 20 9.11 -9.89 5.99
C TYR A 20 7.81 -10.68 5.81
N ASP A 21 7.63 -11.32 4.65
CA ASP A 21 6.49 -12.18 4.35
C ASP A 21 6.96 -13.65 4.24
N THR A 22 6.41 -14.52 5.08
CA THR A 22 6.87 -15.91 5.20
C THR A 22 6.52 -16.75 3.97
N ASP A 23 5.35 -16.54 3.36
CA ASP A 23 4.90 -17.34 2.21
C ASP A 23 5.22 -16.67 0.86
N LYS A 24 5.59 -15.39 0.89
CA LYS A 24 5.91 -14.57 -0.28
C LYS A 24 4.77 -14.56 -1.31
N MET A 25 3.53 -14.65 -0.84
CA MET A 25 2.33 -14.56 -1.67
C MET A 25 1.68 -13.19 -1.49
N PHE A 26 1.73 -12.37 -2.52
CA PHE A 26 1.26 -10.99 -2.45
C PHE A 26 -0.03 -10.78 -3.24
N PRO A 27 -1.13 -10.35 -2.61
CA PRO A 27 -2.31 -9.93 -3.36
C PRO A 27 -1.99 -8.67 -4.16
N ALA A 28 -2.17 -8.72 -5.48
CA ALA A 28 -1.85 -7.62 -6.36
C ALA A 28 -3.13 -7.08 -7.04
N LEU A 29 -3.44 -5.83 -6.75
CA LEU A 29 -4.68 -5.16 -7.16
C LEU A 29 -4.38 -3.89 -7.96
N GLY A 30 -5.20 -3.62 -8.97
CA GLY A 30 -5.19 -2.39 -9.74
C GLY A 30 -6.45 -1.57 -9.44
N PHE A 31 -6.37 -0.26 -9.65
CA PHE A 31 -7.48 0.68 -9.49
C PHE A 31 -7.38 1.80 -10.54
N GLY A 32 -8.49 2.44 -10.88
CA GLY A 32 -8.49 3.53 -11.87
C GLY A 32 -8.28 3.04 -13.30
N ALA A 33 -8.98 1.96 -13.69
CA ALA A 33 -8.92 1.47 -15.06
C ALA A 33 -10.27 0.94 -15.53
N GLN A 34 -10.52 1.05 -16.83
CA GLN A 34 -11.64 0.38 -17.49
C GLN A 34 -11.22 -1.03 -17.93
N LEU A 35 -12.05 -2.02 -17.62
CA LEU A 35 -11.77 -3.44 -17.89
C LEU A 35 -12.68 -3.99 -18.99
N GLN A 36 -12.16 -4.93 -19.76
CA GLN A 36 -12.99 -5.70 -20.70
C GLN A 36 -13.99 -6.62 -19.95
N PRO A 37 -15.13 -6.97 -20.58
CA PRO A 37 -15.58 -6.58 -21.92
C PRO A 37 -16.41 -5.28 -21.97
N ASP A 38 -16.95 -4.83 -20.84
CA ASP A 38 -17.92 -3.73 -20.78
C ASP A 38 -17.29 -2.35 -20.60
N TRP A 39 -15.96 -2.28 -20.44
CA TRP A 39 -15.17 -1.06 -20.28
C TRP A 39 -15.68 -0.17 -19.14
N LYS A 40 -16.23 -0.79 -18.10
CA LYS A 40 -16.60 -0.06 -16.88
C LYS A 40 -15.37 0.26 -16.05
N VAL A 41 -15.42 1.43 -15.42
CA VAL A 41 -14.41 1.87 -14.47
C VAL A 41 -14.42 0.92 -13.28
N SER A 42 -13.25 0.34 -13.02
CA SER A 42 -12.98 -0.41 -11.81
C SER A 42 -12.03 0.38 -10.91
N HIS A 43 -12.45 0.55 -9.66
CA HIS A 43 -11.63 1.09 -8.60
C HIS A 43 -10.88 0.00 -7.83
N GLU A 44 -11.03 -1.26 -8.25
CA GLU A 44 -10.35 -2.40 -7.65
C GLU A 44 -10.51 -3.65 -8.53
N PHE A 45 -9.41 -4.24 -8.97
CA PHE A 45 -9.42 -5.52 -9.68
C PHE A 45 -8.12 -6.28 -9.50
N ALA A 46 -8.18 -7.61 -9.55
CA ALA A 46 -6.99 -8.45 -9.51
C ALA A 46 -6.18 -8.29 -10.81
N ILE A 47 -4.92 -7.85 -10.73
CA ILE A 47 -4.09 -7.62 -11.92
C ILE A 47 -3.68 -8.92 -12.63
N ASN A 48 -3.78 -10.06 -11.92
CA ASN A 48 -3.61 -11.39 -12.50
C ASN A 48 -4.89 -11.92 -13.19
N PHE A 49 -5.95 -11.10 -13.27
CA PHE A 49 -7.29 -11.43 -13.78
C PHE A 49 -7.98 -12.63 -13.11
N ASN A 50 -7.54 -12.98 -11.89
CA ASN A 50 -8.20 -13.98 -11.06
C ASN A 50 -8.86 -13.32 -9.85
N PRO A 51 -10.15 -12.97 -9.91
CA PRO A 51 -10.83 -12.25 -8.84
C PRO A 51 -11.03 -13.09 -7.57
N THR A 52 -10.94 -14.42 -7.64
CA THR A 52 -11.05 -15.29 -6.46
C THR A 52 -9.71 -15.54 -5.79
N ASN A 53 -8.59 -15.28 -6.49
CA ASN A 53 -7.25 -15.42 -5.95
C ASN A 53 -6.31 -14.37 -6.57
N PRO A 54 -6.22 -13.16 -5.97
CA PRO A 54 -5.36 -12.08 -6.48
C PRO A 54 -3.87 -12.26 -6.15
N PHE A 55 -3.48 -13.37 -5.52
CA PHE A 55 -2.12 -13.59 -5.03
C PHE A 55 -1.14 -13.90 -6.16
N CYS A 56 0.02 -13.25 -6.09
CA CYS A 56 1.16 -13.44 -6.97
C CYS A 56 2.32 -14.04 -6.17
N SER A 57 3.03 -14.99 -6.76
CA SER A 57 4.20 -15.62 -6.12
C SER A 57 5.42 -14.72 -6.29
N GLY A 58 5.88 -14.12 -5.19
CA GLY A 58 7.03 -13.23 -5.16
C GLY A 58 6.84 -11.92 -5.92
N VAL A 59 7.90 -11.11 -5.93
CA VAL A 59 7.98 -9.85 -6.67
C VAL A 59 7.91 -10.10 -8.17
N GLU A 60 8.55 -11.18 -8.63
CA GLU A 60 8.55 -11.63 -10.01
C GLU A 60 7.13 -11.93 -10.51
N GLY A 61 6.30 -12.56 -9.66
CA GLY A 61 4.90 -12.81 -9.96
C GLY A 61 4.10 -11.53 -10.14
N ILE A 62 4.32 -10.52 -9.28
CA ILE A 62 3.68 -9.20 -9.40
C ILE A 62 4.09 -8.52 -10.71
N VAL A 63 5.38 -8.51 -11.02
CA VAL A 63 5.94 -7.90 -12.25
C VAL A 63 5.35 -8.55 -13.50
N GLN A 64 5.23 -9.88 -13.50
CA GLN A 64 4.64 -10.62 -14.61
C GLN A 64 3.14 -10.30 -14.74
N ALA A 65 2.40 -10.31 -13.64
CA ALA A 65 0.97 -10.01 -13.63
C ALA A 65 0.71 -8.57 -14.10
N TYR A 66 1.47 -7.60 -13.60
CA TYR A 66 1.40 -6.20 -14.03
C TYR A 66 1.67 -6.06 -15.54
N SER A 67 2.73 -6.68 -16.05
CA SER A 67 3.09 -6.62 -17.48
C SER A 67 2.02 -7.25 -18.37
N ASN A 68 1.41 -8.35 -17.93
CA ASN A 68 0.31 -9.01 -18.63
C ASN A 68 -1.02 -8.23 -18.53
N CYS A 69 -1.20 -7.47 -17.46
CA CYS A 69 -2.41 -6.68 -17.22
C CYS A 69 -2.52 -5.48 -18.17
N LEU A 70 -1.41 -4.75 -18.36
CA LEU A 70 -1.40 -3.47 -19.08
C LEU A 70 -2.07 -3.47 -20.47
N PRO A 71 -1.88 -4.47 -21.35
CA PRO A 71 -2.50 -4.47 -22.67
C PRO A 71 -4.02 -4.66 -22.66
N HIS A 72 -4.60 -5.10 -21.54
CA HIS A 72 -6.00 -5.50 -21.41
C HIS A 72 -6.85 -4.46 -20.66
N ILE A 73 -6.26 -3.33 -20.26
CA ILE A 73 -6.93 -2.27 -19.51
C ILE A 73 -6.85 -0.94 -20.27
N ARG A 74 -7.76 -0.01 -19.96
CA ARG A 74 -7.62 1.41 -20.33
C ARG A 74 -7.49 2.23 -19.07
N PHE A 75 -6.39 2.96 -18.95
CA PHE A 75 -6.19 3.90 -17.84
C PHE A 75 -7.34 4.91 -17.79
N TYR A 76 -7.88 5.14 -16.61
CA TYR A 76 -9.03 6.02 -16.41
C TYR A 76 -9.02 6.64 -15.02
N GLY A 77 -9.67 7.79 -14.85
CA GLY A 77 -9.84 8.43 -13.54
C GLY A 77 -11.24 8.19 -12.95
N PRO A 78 -11.50 8.53 -11.69
CA PRO A 78 -10.61 9.19 -10.75
C PRO A 78 -9.60 8.25 -10.06
N THR A 79 -8.55 8.85 -9.48
CA THR A 79 -7.57 8.17 -8.63
C THR A 79 -8.10 8.15 -7.20
N ASN A 80 -8.75 7.04 -6.83
CA ASN A 80 -9.40 6.88 -5.54
C ASN A 80 -8.68 5.85 -4.66
N PHE A 81 -8.23 6.24 -3.46
CA PHE A 81 -7.50 5.36 -2.55
C PHE A 81 -8.39 4.73 -1.48
N ALA A 82 -9.50 5.36 -1.11
CA ALA A 82 -10.37 4.84 -0.06
C ALA A 82 -10.84 3.40 -0.31
N PRO A 83 -11.20 2.97 -1.54
CA PRO A 83 -11.63 1.59 -1.78
C PRO A 83 -10.56 0.55 -1.43
N ILE A 84 -9.31 0.77 -1.87
CA ILE A 84 -8.23 -0.20 -1.67
C ILE A 84 -7.76 -0.24 -0.20
N ILE A 85 -7.75 0.91 0.47
CA ILE A 85 -7.46 0.99 1.92
C ILE A 85 -8.52 0.21 2.71
N ASN A 86 -9.80 0.43 2.40
CA ASN A 86 -10.91 -0.28 3.05
C ASN A 86 -10.90 -1.78 2.75
N HIS A 87 -10.41 -2.21 1.60
CA HIS A 87 -10.21 -3.63 1.32
C HIS A 87 -9.21 -4.24 2.29
N VAL A 88 -7.99 -3.70 2.36
CA VAL A 88 -6.96 -4.25 3.26
C VAL A 88 -7.38 -4.15 4.73
N ALA A 89 -8.07 -3.08 5.11
CA ALA A 89 -8.63 -2.91 6.44
C ALA A 89 -9.60 -4.05 6.84
N ARG A 90 -10.37 -4.60 5.89
CA ARG A 90 -11.26 -5.76 6.19
C ARG A 90 -10.47 -7.00 6.59
N PHE A 91 -9.32 -7.27 5.96
CA PHE A 91 -8.44 -8.37 6.36
C PHE A 91 -7.74 -8.09 7.70
N ALA A 92 -7.21 -6.87 7.86
CA ALA A 92 -6.58 -6.45 9.12
C ALA A 92 -7.57 -6.50 10.30
N THR A 93 -8.87 -6.26 10.06
CA THR A 93 -9.92 -6.41 11.07
C THR A 93 -10.08 -7.86 11.53
N GLN A 94 -9.95 -8.84 10.64
CA GLN A 94 -10.03 -10.26 11.00
C GLN A 94 -8.86 -10.69 11.89
N ALA A 95 -7.67 -10.14 11.64
CA ALA A 95 -6.49 -10.36 12.47
C ALA A 95 -6.63 -9.83 13.91
N LEU A 96 -7.62 -8.95 14.19
CA LEU A 96 -7.88 -8.49 15.56
C LEU A 96 -8.35 -9.59 16.51
N GLN A 97 -8.88 -10.69 15.96
CA GLN A 97 -9.37 -11.82 16.75
C GLN A 97 -8.24 -12.73 17.26
N GLN A 98 -6.99 -12.46 16.86
CA GLN A 98 -5.84 -13.25 17.29
C GLN A 98 -5.26 -12.71 18.59
N ASP A 99 -5.06 -13.61 19.56
CA ASP A 99 -4.44 -13.28 20.86
C ASP A 99 -2.90 -13.17 20.79
N THR A 100 -2.33 -13.19 19.59
CA THR A 100 -0.88 -13.17 19.37
C THR A 100 -0.51 -12.11 18.32
N ALA A 101 0.71 -11.59 18.40
CA ALA A 101 1.25 -10.65 17.42
C ALA A 101 1.67 -11.35 16.11
N ALA A 102 0.75 -12.12 15.51
CA ALA A 102 1.06 -13.01 14.40
C ALA A 102 0.88 -12.37 13.01
N GLN A 103 0.01 -11.37 12.88
CA GLN A 103 -0.33 -10.78 11.57
C GLN A 103 -0.27 -9.25 11.61
N TYR A 104 0.43 -8.69 10.62
CA TYR A 104 0.48 -7.26 10.33
C TYR A 104 0.52 -7.06 8.82
N PHE A 105 -0.29 -6.14 8.30
CA PHE A 105 -0.46 -5.94 6.86
C PHE A 105 0.24 -4.66 6.41
N THR A 106 0.93 -4.70 5.27
CA THR A 106 1.49 -3.50 4.63
C THR A 106 0.85 -3.33 3.25
N LEU A 107 0.11 -2.24 3.05
CA LEU A 107 -0.45 -1.88 1.75
C LEU A 107 0.51 -0.95 1.01
N LEU A 108 1.11 -1.43 -0.07
CA LEU A 108 1.90 -0.61 -0.99
C LEU A 108 1.01 -0.06 -2.11
N ILE A 109 0.88 1.26 -2.18
CA ILE A 109 0.18 1.98 -3.26
C ILE A 109 1.21 2.67 -4.13
N ILE A 110 1.14 2.47 -5.45
CA ILE A 110 1.97 3.18 -6.41
C ILE A 110 1.05 4.01 -7.29
N THR A 111 1.32 5.30 -7.45
CA THR A 111 0.50 6.20 -8.27
C THR A 111 1.33 7.26 -8.97
N ASP A 112 0.86 7.74 -10.11
CA ASP A 112 1.41 8.87 -10.86
C ASP A 112 0.49 10.10 -10.87
N GLY A 113 -0.62 10.07 -10.12
CA GLY A 113 -1.66 11.08 -10.15
C GLY A 113 -2.08 11.58 -8.77
N VAL A 114 -2.88 12.64 -8.76
CA VAL A 114 -3.41 13.28 -7.55
C VAL A 114 -4.64 12.51 -7.03
N ILE A 115 -4.74 12.35 -5.72
CA ILE A 115 -5.89 11.73 -5.05
C ILE A 115 -7.14 12.55 -5.31
N SER A 116 -8.22 11.89 -5.73
CA SER A 116 -9.50 12.52 -6.04
C SER A 116 -10.52 12.42 -4.91
N ASP A 117 -10.39 11.41 -4.04
CA ASP A 117 -11.28 11.11 -2.90
C ASP A 117 -10.60 11.42 -1.55
N MET A 118 -10.07 12.65 -1.41
CA MET A 118 -9.24 13.03 -0.26
C MET A 118 -9.96 12.84 1.08
N ASP A 119 -11.22 13.25 1.21
CA ASP A 119 -11.95 13.15 2.48
C ASP A 119 -12.28 11.70 2.84
N GLU A 120 -12.65 10.88 1.85
CA GLU A 120 -12.87 9.44 2.03
C GLU A 120 -11.57 8.71 2.37
N THR A 121 -10.47 9.07 1.71
CA THR A 121 -9.14 8.52 1.95
C THR A 121 -8.68 8.84 3.37
N ARG A 122 -8.83 10.10 3.81
CA ARG A 122 -8.53 10.50 5.21
C ARG A 122 -9.36 9.71 6.20
N HIS A 123 -10.65 9.55 5.94
CA HIS A 123 -11.51 8.75 6.81
C HIS A 123 -11.07 7.28 6.86
N ALA A 124 -10.76 6.68 5.71
CA ALA A 124 -10.27 5.30 5.63
C ALA A 124 -8.96 5.11 6.41
N ILE A 125 -8.01 6.05 6.30
CA ILE A 125 -6.74 6.04 7.05
C ILE A 125 -7.00 6.14 8.56
N VAL A 126 -7.87 7.06 9.00
CA VAL A 126 -8.21 7.23 10.43
C VAL A 126 -8.83 5.96 11.01
N GLN A 127 -9.69 5.27 10.26
CA GLN A 127 -10.24 3.99 10.72
C GLN A 127 -9.18 2.86 10.68
N ALA A 128 -8.36 2.81 9.63
CA ALA A 128 -7.28 1.84 9.49
C ALA A 128 -6.19 1.98 10.58
N ALA A 129 -6.01 3.17 11.14
CA ALA A 129 -5.07 3.41 12.24
C ALA A 129 -5.36 2.56 13.49
N LYS A 130 -6.57 2.01 13.65
CA LYS A 130 -6.95 1.13 14.77
C LYS A 130 -6.59 -0.35 14.53
N LEU A 131 -6.17 -0.69 13.31
CA LEU A 131 -5.97 -2.06 12.80
C LEU A 131 -4.47 -2.41 12.68
N PRO A 132 -4.05 -3.69 12.57
CA PRO A 132 -2.65 -4.09 12.39
C PRO A 132 -2.21 -3.86 10.93
N MET A 133 -2.18 -2.61 10.49
CA MET A 133 -1.74 -2.30 9.13
C MET A 133 -1.02 -0.97 9.00
N SER A 134 -0.17 -0.88 7.98
CA SER A 134 0.50 0.33 7.49
C SER A 134 0.24 0.52 5.99
N ILE A 135 0.40 1.75 5.51
CA ILE A 135 0.20 2.15 4.12
C ILE A 135 1.49 2.83 3.66
N ILE A 136 2.05 2.37 2.55
CA ILE A 136 3.20 3.00 1.91
C ILE A 136 2.72 3.51 0.56
N ILE A 137 2.90 4.80 0.29
CA ILE A 137 2.49 5.45 -0.95
C ILE A 137 3.75 5.87 -1.71
N ILE A 138 3.93 5.34 -2.92
CA ILE A 138 5.03 5.69 -3.81
C ILE A 138 4.50 6.53 -4.96
N GLY A 139 4.93 7.79 -5.02
CA GLY A 139 4.59 8.72 -6.09
C GLY A 139 5.59 8.62 -7.25
N VAL A 140 5.16 8.11 -8.40
CA VAL A 140 5.98 8.05 -9.63
C VAL A 140 5.63 9.17 -10.61
N GLY A 141 6.53 9.51 -11.51
CA GLY A 141 6.33 10.63 -12.44
C GLY A 141 6.55 12.01 -11.78
N ASN A 142 5.91 13.03 -12.35
CA ASN A 142 6.18 14.44 -12.03
C ASN A 142 4.92 15.22 -11.57
N ALA A 143 3.86 14.54 -11.13
CA ALA A 143 2.63 15.18 -10.65
C ALA A 143 2.83 16.02 -9.37
N ASP A 144 1.82 16.77 -8.94
CA ASP A 144 1.82 17.40 -7.62
C ASP A 144 1.48 16.35 -6.55
N PHE A 145 2.34 16.21 -5.54
CA PHE A 145 2.18 15.23 -4.47
C PHE A 145 1.89 15.87 -3.11
N SER A 146 1.56 17.16 -3.07
CA SER A 146 1.19 17.87 -1.82
C SER A 146 0.07 17.16 -1.05
N ALA A 147 -0.88 16.55 -1.75
CA ALA A 147 -1.92 15.69 -1.19
C ALA A 147 -1.37 14.48 -0.42
N MET A 148 -0.34 13.82 -0.94
CA MET A 148 0.27 12.63 -0.31
C MET A 148 1.18 13.02 0.85
N GLU A 149 1.92 14.12 0.71
CA GLU A 149 2.71 14.71 1.80
C GLU A 149 1.81 15.09 3.00
N PHE A 150 0.59 15.56 2.73
CA PHE A 150 -0.40 15.81 3.78
C PHE A 150 -0.89 14.52 4.47
N LEU A 151 -0.95 13.40 3.76
CA LEU A 151 -1.39 12.12 4.34
C LEU A 151 -0.32 11.44 5.20
N ASP A 152 0.95 11.79 5.00
CA ASP A 152 2.13 11.21 5.68
C ASP A 152 2.16 11.45 7.19
N GLY A 153 1.27 12.27 7.76
CA GLY A 153 1.06 12.39 9.21
C GLY A 153 2.17 13.08 10.02
N ASP A 154 3.39 13.18 9.48
CA ASP A 154 4.59 13.75 10.11
C ASP A 154 4.42 15.18 10.67
N SER A 155 3.60 15.99 10.01
CA SER A 155 3.40 17.40 10.38
C SER A 155 2.28 17.61 11.41
N SER A 156 1.28 16.73 11.42
CA SER A 156 0.11 16.83 12.30
C SER A 156 -0.74 15.57 12.22
N ALA A 157 -1.38 15.20 13.33
CA ALA A 157 -2.28 14.07 13.36
C ALA A 157 -3.44 14.21 12.35
N LEU A 158 -3.57 13.21 11.48
CA LEU A 158 -4.60 13.18 10.44
C LEU A 158 -6.00 13.13 11.06
N ARG A 159 -6.91 13.94 10.52
CA ARG A 159 -8.31 13.97 10.95
C ARG A 159 -9.23 13.55 9.83
N SER A 160 -10.31 12.84 10.16
CA SER A 160 -11.36 12.50 9.21
C SER A 160 -12.41 13.61 9.10
N TYR A 161 -13.33 13.51 8.13
CA TYR A 161 -14.44 14.47 7.99
C TYR A 161 -15.41 14.48 9.19
N THR A 162 -15.38 13.48 10.08
CA THR A 162 -16.18 13.46 11.32
C THR A 162 -15.52 14.24 12.45
N GLY A 163 -14.27 14.71 12.26
CA GLY A 163 -13.45 15.35 13.28
C GLY A 163 -12.62 14.38 14.13
N GLU A 164 -12.79 13.06 13.95
CA GLU A 164 -11.98 12.03 14.62
C GLU A 164 -10.51 12.10 14.15
N GLU A 165 -9.59 12.01 15.10
CA GLU A 165 -8.14 12.01 14.89
C GLU A 165 -7.59 10.58 14.83
N ALA A 166 -6.61 10.33 13.96
CA ALA A 166 -5.93 9.04 13.88
C ALA A 166 -5.20 8.73 15.20
N VAL A 167 -5.39 7.52 15.71
CA VAL A 167 -4.79 7.06 17.00
C VAL A 167 -3.29 6.79 16.92
N ARG A 168 -2.75 6.69 15.70
CA ARG A 168 -1.33 6.52 15.37
C ARG A 168 -1.12 6.89 13.92
N ASP A 169 0.11 7.22 13.57
CA ASP A 169 0.52 7.35 12.19
C ASP A 169 0.69 5.97 11.54
N ILE A 170 0.26 5.85 10.29
CA ILE A 170 0.28 4.61 9.51
C ILE A 170 0.68 4.81 8.05
N VAL A 171 0.88 6.05 7.60
CA VAL A 171 1.17 6.35 6.20
C VAL A 171 2.64 6.70 6.09
N GLN A 172 3.31 6.15 5.08
CA GLN A 172 4.60 6.65 4.63
C GLN A 172 4.46 7.06 3.17
N PHE A 173 4.76 8.31 2.83
CA PHE A 173 4.85 8.78 1.46
C PHE A 173 6.31 8.89 0.99
N VAL A 174 6.59 8.38 -0.21
CA VAL A 174 7.91 8.49 -0.84
C VAL A 174 7.76 8.90 -2.31
N PRO A 175 8.22 10.11 -2.70
CA PRO A 175 8.28 10.51 -4.10
C PRO A 175 9.44 9.79 -4.81
N PHE A 176 9.14 8.85 -5.70
CA PHE A 176 10.13 8.03 -6.41
C PHE A 176 11.12 8.86 -7.25
N ARG A 177 10.69 10.06 -7.70
CA ARG A 177 11.53 10.98 -8.49
C ARG A 177 12.83 11.37 -7.78
N ASP A 178 12.83 11.39 -6.45
CA ASP A 178 13.99 11.78 -5.62
C ASP A 178 15.08 10.70 -5.62
N PHE A 179 14.74 9.49 -6.08
CA PHE A 179 15.60 8.32 -6.06
C PHE A 179 16.01 7.84 -7.46
N ARG A 180 15.59 8.53 -8.54
CA ARG A 180 15.92 8.14 -9.94
C ARG A 180 17.42 7.91 -10.18
N ASN A 181 18.27 8.66 -9.49
CA ASN A 181 19.74 8.57 -9.58
C ASN A 181 20.40 8.09 -8.28
N ALA A 182 19.61 7.65 -7.29
CA ALA A 182 20.11 7.20 -6.01
C ALA A 182 20.37 5.68 -6.02
N PRO A 183 21.28 5.17 -5.18
CA PRO A 183 21.37 3.73 -4.91
C PRO A 183 20.03 3.19 -4.43
N LYS A 184 19.66 1.96 -4.84
CA LYS A 184 18.38 1.32 -4.51
C LYS A 184 18.15 1.23 -3.00
N GLU A 185 19.22 1.08 -2.23
CA GLU A 185 19.26 1.02 -0.77
C GLU A 185 18.75 2.33 -0.12
N THR A 186 18.88 3.45 -0.82
CA THR A 186 18.40 4.76 -0.34
C THR A 186 16.88 4.82 -0.38
N LEU A 187 16.28 4.31 -1.47
CA LEU A 187 14.84 4.16 -1.58
C LEU A 187 14.33 3.17 -0.53
N ALA A 188 15.01 2.03 -0.39
CA ALA A 188 14.70 1.03 0.63
C ALA A 188 14.59 1.63 2.03
N LYS A 189 15.61 2.40 2.41
CA LYS A 189 15.70 3.06 3.70
C LYS A 189 14.56 4.06 3.92
N SER A 190 14.19 4.81 2.88
CA SER A 190 13.12 5.81 2.98
C SER A 190 11.74 5.15 3.08
N VAL A 191 11.53 4.08 2.32
CA VAL A 191 10.28 3.30 2.33
C VAL A 191 10.06 2.56 3.65
N LEU A 192 11.13 2.07 4.27
CA LEU A 192 11.09 1.37 5.55
C LEU A 192 11.35 2.26 6.76
N ALA A 193 11.48 3.58 6.60
CA ALA A 193 11.92 4.46 7.67
C ALA A 193 10.97 4.38 8.88
N GLU A 194 9.67 4.41 8.64
CA GLU A 194 8.66 4.42 9.71
C GLU A 194 8.01 3.07 9.99
N LEU A 195 7.99 2.16 9.01
CA LEU A 195 7.25 0.90 9.12
C LEU A 195 7.58 0.11 10.41
N PRO A 196 8.86 -0.06 10.83
CA PRO A 196 9.18 -0.72 12.09
C PRO A 196 8.59 -0.03 13.32
N GLN A 197 8.59 1.31 13.34
CA GLN A 197 8.00 2.08 14.44
C GLN A 197 6.48 1.92 14.47
N GLN A 198 5.82 2.00 13.31
CA GLN A 198 4.36 1.83 13.20
C GLN A 198 3.91 0.44 13.68
N VAL A 199 4.65 -0.62 13.31
CA VAL A 199 4.42 -2.00 13.77
C VAL A 199 4.57 -2.11 15.29
N THR A 200 5.69 -1.63 15.83
CA THR A 200 5.95 -1.74 17.28
C THR A 200 5.00 -0.88 18.11
N GLN A 201 4.59 0.29 17.62
CA GLN A 201 3.59 1.14 18.25
C GLN A 201 2.24 0.41 18.36
N TYR A 202 1.78 -0.22 17.28
CA TYR A 202 0.53 -0.97 17.28
C TYR A 202 0.53 -2.10 18.31
N PHE A 203 1.53 -2.99 18.29
CA PHE A 203 1.55 -4.14 19.20
C PHE A 203 1.75 -3.74 20.67
N LYS A 204 2.52 -2.67 20.94
CA LYS A 204 2.62 -2.09 22.29
C LYS A 204 1.28 -1.56 22.80
N GLN A 205 0.53 -0.83 21.96
CA GLN A 205 -0.81 -0.34 22.32
C GLN A 205 -1.79 -1.48 22.60
N ARG A 206 -1.62 -2.64 21.96
CA ARG A 206 -2.43 -3.84 22.18
C ARG A 206 -1.96 -4.71 23.36
N ASN A 207 -0.84 -4.38 24.01
CA ASN A 207 -0.19 -5.24 25.02
C ASN A 207 0.12 -6.66 24.50
N LEU A 208 0.43 -6.79 23.22
CA LEU A 208 0.80 -8.06 22.60
C LEU A 208 2.32 -8.16 22.47
N SER A 209 2.89 -9.20 23.06
CA SER A 209 4.31 -9.50 22.93
C SER A 209 4.59 -10.31 21.65
N PRO A 210 5.80 -10.20 21.05
CA PRO A 210 6.20 -11.05 19.94
C PRO A 210 6.06 -12.53 20.28
N SER A 211 5.56 -13.35 19.35
CA SER A 211 5.55 -14.80 19.52
C SER A 211 6.97 -15.34 19.39
N ASN A 212 7.52 -15.87 20.48
CA ASN A 212 8.83 -16.56 20.52
C ASN A 212 8.76 -17.98 19.90
N THR A 213 8.00 -18.16 18.82
CA THR A 213 8.09 -19.37 18.02
C THR A 213 9.42 -19.32 17.28
N LYS A 214 10.31 -20.26 17.59
CA LYS A 214 11.59 -20.42 16.87
C LYS A 214 11.28 -20.49 15.37
N PRO A 215 12.07 -19.83 14.50
CA PRO A 215 11.98 -20.09 13.07
C PRO A 215 12.23 -21.58 12.84
N GLU A 216 11.30 -22.26 12.15
CA GLU A 216 11.46 -23.64 11.70
C GLU A 216 12.55 -23.76 10.62
#